data_AF-A0A1G5H9T6-F1
#
_entry.id   AF-A0A1G5H9T6-F1
#
_cell.length_a   1.000
_cell.length_b   1.000
_cell.length_c   1.000
_cell.angle_alpha   90.00
_cell.angle_beta   90.00
_cell.angle_gamma   90.00
#
_symmetry.space_group_name_H-M   'P 1'
#
loop_
_entity.id
_entity.type
_entity.pdbx_description
1 polymer ?
#
loop_
_entity_poly.entity_id
_entity_poly.type
_entity_poly.pdbx_seq_one_letter_code
_entity_poly.pdbx_strand_id
1 'polypeptide(L)'
;MKKLWLLTLPMLLLSCSSDESTLYYPTLNNPSGEPYAYMRGNKDGAAFDYTFHLNNASSPIMYGPIVSVSSLDFDRWFSYGGQFAPEFMADENMYVSFENVYMGSYEEESNEFYDAFETIPTNFLTYAQNNDQHLKGVSVGYKQEEGVYYYSDGGSQAGSTFTITSSSQGEEMGVKTKTIVGTFSCKLYNQDDATDVINISNGSFKVVVTEDH
;
A
#
# COMPACT_ATOMS: atom_id res chain seq x y z
N MET A 1 -24.55 69.67 -2.91
CA MET A 1 -25.15 68.55 -2.17
C MET A 1 -24.65 67.25 -2.78
N LYS A 2 -23.75 66.53 -2.09
CA LYS A 2 -23.16 65.26 -2.58
C LYS A 2 -24.08 64.11 -2.14
N LYS A 3 -24.58 63.30 -3.09
CA LYS A 3 -25.36 62.10 -2.81
C LYS A 3 -24.43 60.89 -2.86
N LEU A 4 -24.18 60.28 -1.71
CA LEU A 4 -23.48 59.00 -1.57
C LEU A 4 -24.48 57.88 -1.90
N TRP A 5 -24.17 57.05 -2.88
CA TRP A 5 -24.92 55.83 -3.17
C TRP A 5 -24.30 54.68 -2.38
N LEU A 6 -25.09 54.09 -1.48
CA LEU A 6 -24.74 52.91 -0.71
C LEU A 6 -25.04 51.68 -1.57
N LEU A 7 -24.01 50.90 -1.92
CA LEU A 7 -24.14 49.63 -2.62
C LEU A 7 -24.02 48.50 -1.59
N THR A 8 -25.14 47.88 -1.23
CA THR A 8 -25.18 46.69 -0.36
C THR A 8 -24.99 45.44 -1.21
N LEU A 9 -23.88 44.74 -0.99
CA LEU A 9 -23.53 43.47 -1.60
C LEU A 9 -24.11 42.32 -0.73
N PRO A 10 -25.05 41.50 -1.19
CA PRO A 10 -25.45 40.31 -0.44
C PRO A 10 -24.38 39.23 -0.61
N MET A 11 -23.71 38.87 0.49
CA MET A 11 -22.87 37.68 0.59
C MET A 11 -23.74 36.43 0.43
N LEU A 12 -23.54 35.70 -0.66
CA LEU A 12 -24.01 34.33 -0.82
C LEU A 12 -23.13 33.42 0.05
N LEU A 13 -23.68 32.95 1.17
CA LEU A 13 -23.10 31.88 1.95
C LEU A 13 -23.24 30.57 1.16
N LEU A 14 -22.14 30.13 0.54
CA LEU A 14 -22.00 28.77 0.03
C LEU A 14 -21.89 27.82 1.23
N SER A 15 -23.01 27.18 1.58
CA SER A 15 -23.02 26.01 2.45
C SER A 15 -22.41 24.85 1.68
N CYS A 16 -21.11 24.59 1.89
CA CYS A 16 -20.55 23.29 1.54
C CYS A 16 -21.12 22.25 2.50
N SER A 17 -21.98 21.37 1.98
CA SER A 17 -22.23 20.06 2.58
C SER A 17 -20.87 19.35 2.63
N SER A 18 -20.33 19.16 3.83
CA SER A 18 -19.27 18.18 4.02
C SER A 18 -19.92 16.82 3.88
N ASP A 19 -19.87 16.25 2.69
CA ASP A 19 -20.14 14.83 2.50
C ASP A 19 -19.05 14.10 3.28
N GLU A 20 -19.37 13.69 4.52
CA GLU A 20 -18.52 12.79 5.28
C GLU A 20 -18.49 11.47 4.54
N SER A 21 -17.41 11.25 3.80
CA SER A 21 -17.01 9.95 3.30
C SER A 21 -16.71 9.08 4.52
N THR A 22 -17.75 8.42 5.02
CA THR A 22 -17.58 7.29 5.92
C THR A 22 -16.76 6.27 5.17
N LEU A 23 -15.51 6.05 5.61
CA LEU A 23 -14.69 4.94 5.18
C LEU A 23 -15.48 3.67 5.50
N TYR A 24 -16.15 3.14 4.48
CA TYR A 24 -16.98 1.95 4.59
C TYR A 24 -16.03 0.76 4.58
N TYR A 25 -15.83 0.16 5.76
CA TYR A 25 -15.18 -1.14 5.87
C TYR A 25 -16.27 -2.20 5.74
N PRO A 26 -16.39 -2.87 4.58
CA PRO A 26 -17.39 -3.89 4.43
C PRO A 26 -17.19 -5.05 5.41
N THR A 27 -18.30 -5.62 5.86
CA THR A 27 -18.29 -6.87 6.64
C THR A 27 -18.11 -8.05 5.70
N LEU A 28 -16.85 -8.43 5.51
CA LEU A 28 -16.47 -9.55 4.64
C LEU A 28 -16.71 -10.88 5.35
N ASN A 29 -17.40 -11.81 4.68
CA ASN A 29 -17.57 -13.18 5.17
C ASN A 29 -16.23 -13.95 5.07
N ASN A 30 -15.39 -13.87 6.10
CA ASN A 30 -14.31 -14.83 6.33
C ASN A 30 -14.71 -15.82 7.44
N PRO A 31 -15.38 -16.94 7.10
CA PRO A 31 -15.92 -17.89 8.08
C PRO A 31 -14.85 -18.77 8.75
N SER A 32 -13.56 -18.48 8.58
CA SER A 32 -12.46 -19.25 9.15
C SER A 32 -11.57 -18.36 10.01
N GLY A 33 -11.06 -18.89 11.12
CA GLY A 33 -10.06 -18.23 11.96
C GLY A 33 -8.71 -17.99 11.26
N GLU A 34 -8.65 -18.17 9.93
CA GLU A 34 -7.48 -17.89 9.12
C GLU A 34 -7.25 -16.37 9.01
N PRO A 35 -5.97 -15.94 9.00
CA PRO A 35 -5.62 -14.56 8.71
C PRO A 35 -6.19 -14.08 7.37
N TYR A 36 -6.77 -12.88 7.35
CA TYR A 36 -7.14 -12.24 6.08
C TYR A 36 -5.90 -11.70 5.38
N ALA A 37 -5.06 -10.99 6.11
CA ALA A 37 -3.77 -10.49 5.65
C ALA A 37 -2.74 -10.63 6.77
N TYR A 38 -1.47 -10.76 6.42
CA TYR A 38 -0.40 -10.71 7.41
C TYR A 38 0.94 -10.28 6.83
N MET A 39 1.81 -9.79 7.71
CA MET A 39 3.25 -9.63 7.47
C MET A 39 4.00 -10.01 8.74
N ARG A 40 4.89 -11.01 8.65
CA ARG A 40 5.57 -11.61 9.80
C ARG A 40 7.04 -11.86 9.47
N GLY A 41 7.91 -11.86 10.47
CA GLY A 41 9.32 -12.19 10.28
C GLY A 41 10.18 -11.76 11.45
N ASN A 42 11.47 -11.56 11.20
CA ASN A 42 12.42 -11.02 12.16
C ASN A 42 13.03 -9.71 11.65
N LYS A 43 12.89 -8.64 12.43
CA LYS A 43 13.51 -7.32 12.24
C LYS A 43 14.73 -7.22 13.15
N ASP A 44 15.93 -7.25 12.57
CA ASP A 44 17.23 -7.32 13.29
C ASP A 44 17.28 -8.39 14.38
N GLY A 45 16.68 -9.54 14.08
CA GLY A 45 16.61 -10.71 14.97
C GLY A 45 15.46 -10.68 15.98
N ALA A 46 14.74 -9.57 16.13
CA ALA A 46 13.52 -9.50 16.92
C ALA A 46 12.29 -9.89 16.08
N ALA A 47 11.46 -10.80 16.58
CA ALA A 47 10.26 -11.23 15.87
C ALA A 47 9.22 -10.09 15.79
N PHE A 48 8.53 -9.99 14.66
CA PHE A 48 7.33 -9.17 14.48
C PHE A 48 6.22 -10.00 13.85
N ASP A 49 4.98 -9.67 14.20
CA ASP A 49 3.78 -10.32 13.67
C ASP A 49 2.65 -9.30 13.52
N TYR A 50 2.41 -8.87 12.29
CA TYR A 50 1.21 -8.12 11.93
C TYR A 50 0.22 -9.06 11.28
N THR A 51 -0.62 -9.70 12.09
CA THR A 51 -1.71 -10.55 11.60
C THR A 51 -3.05 -9.87 11.73
N PHE A 52 -3.69 -9.63 10.59
CA PHE A 52 -5.04 -9.07 10.54
C PHE A 52 -6.07 -10.17 10.29
N HIS A 53 -7.09 -10.21 11.14
CA HIS A 53 -8.26 -11.08 11.00
C HIS A 53 -9.50 -10.24 10.73
N LEU A 54 -10.20 -10.52 9.62
CA LEU A 54 -11.50 -9.91 9.35
C LEU A 54 -12.49 -10.22 10.48
N ASN A 55 -13.34 -9.23 10.79
CA ASN A 55 -14.38 -9.31 11.82
C ASN A 55 -13.88 -9.60 13.25
N ASN A 56 -12.58 -9.51 13.49
CA ASN A 56 -12.05 -9.55 14.84
C ASN A 56 -11.91 -8.12 15.37
N ALA A 57 -12.98 -7.59 15.95
CA ALA A 57 -13.02 -6.26 16.55
C ALA A 57 -12.02 -6.07 17.71
N SER A 58 -11.38 -7.14 18.18
CA SER A 58 -10.33 -7.12 19.20
C SER A 58 -8.92 -7.27 18.61
N SER A 59 -8.77 -7.42 17.29
CA SER A 59 -7.45 -7.39 16.66
C SER A 59 -6.92 -5.95 16.71
N PRO A 60 -5.77 -5.70 17.36
CA PRO A 60 -5.18 -4.37 17.35
C PRO A 60 -4.63 -4.04 15.95
N ILE A 61 -4.22 -5.06 15.19
CA ILE A 61 -3.57 -4.87 13.89
C ILE A 61 -4.54 -4.23 12.89
N MET A 62 -4.06 -3.21 12.17
CA MET A 62 -4.73 -2.68 11.00
C MET A 62 -4.10 -3.24 9.72
N TYR A 63 -4.94 -3.55 8.75
CA TYR A 63 -4.56 -3.79 7.37
C TYR A 63 -5.22 -2.77 6.45
N GLY A 64 -4.45 -2.15 5.56
CA GLY A 64 -4.94 -1.28 4.51
C GLY A 64 -4.40 -1.73 3.15
N PRO A 65 -5.25 -2.00 2.14
CA PRO A 65 -4.76 -2.19 0.77
C PRO A 65 -4.13 -0.88 0.28
N ILE A 66 -3.01 -0.99 -0.44
CA ILE A 66 -2.34 0.13 -1.07
C ILE A 66 -2.72 0.12 -2.55
N VAL A 67 -3.19 1.26 -3.04
CA VAL A 67 -3.23 1.59 -4.47
C VAL A 67 -2.58 2.96 -4.62
N SER A 68 -1.52 3.03 -5.42
CA SER A 68 -0.79 4.27 -5.70
C SER A 68 -0.70 4.46 -7.20
N VAL A 69 -0.77 5.72 -7.63
CA VAL A 69 -0.67 6.10 -9.04
C VAL A 69 0.39 7.18 -9.18
N SER A 70 1.40 6.91 -10.00
CA SER A 70 2.34 7.91 -10.51
C SER A 70 1.98 8.24 -11.96
N SER A 71 2.28 9.45 -12.41
CA SER A 71 2.03 9.86 -13.80
C SER A 71 3.08 10.81 -14.33
N LEU A 72 3.46 10.62 -15.60
CA LEU A 72 4.24 11.56 -16.39
C LEU A 72 3.51 11.73 -17.71
N ASP A 73 3.09 12.96 -18.02
CA ASP A 73 2.26 13.26 -19.18
C ASP A 73 0.96 12.43 -19.21
N PHE A 74 0.82 11.52 -20.18
CA PHE A 74 -0.34 10.64 -20.34
C PHE A 74 -0.08 9.22 -19.80
N ASP A 75 1.18 8.89 -19.50
CA ASP A 75 1.56 7.61 -18.96
C ASP A 75 1.29 7.61 -17.46
N ARG A 76 0.64 6.53 -16.99
CA ARG A 76 0.38 6.31 -15.57
C ARG A 76 0.91 4.96 -15.17
N TRP A 77 1.45 4.88 -13.97
CA TRP A 77 1.93 3.65 -13.38
C TRP A 77 1.20 3.38 -12.09
N PHE A 78 0.68 2.17 -11.97
CA PHE A 78 -0.09 1.76 -10.81
C PHE A 78 0.72 0.78 -9.97
N SER A 79 0.70 1.02 -8.68
CA SER A 79 1.33 0.17 -7.68
C SER A 79 0.28 -0.30 -6.69
N TYR A 80 0.39 -1.57 -6.30
CA TYR A 80 -0.58 -2.24 -5.44
C TYR A 80 0.13 -2.89 -4.28
N GLY A 81 -0.49 -2.95 -3.11
CA GLY A 81 0.17 -3.56 -1.97
C GLY A 81 -0.70 -3.67 -0.74
N GLY A 82 -0.04 -3.84 0.39
CA GLY A 82 -0.68 -3.86 1.69
C GLY A 82 0.19 -3.19 2.73
N GLN A 83 -0.44 -2.37 3.56
CA GLN A 83 0.15 -1.74 4.74
C GLN A 83 -0.40 -2.41 6.00
N PHE A 84 0.49 -2.61 6.97
CA PHE A 84 0.22 -3.24 8.24
C PHE A 84 0.68 -2.32 9.37
N ALA A 85 -0.20 -2.08 10.34
CA ALA A 85 0.10 -1.25 11.50
C ALA A 85 -0.32 -1.98 12.78
N PRO A 86 0.40 -1.81 13.92
CA PRO A 86 0.06 -2.45 15.17
C PRO A 86 -1.27 -1.96 15.76
N GLU A 87 -1.70 -0.73 15.42
CA GLU A 87 -2.98 -0.14 15.83
C GLU A 87 -3.47 0.96 14.90
N PHE A 88 -4.71 1.42 15.15
CA PHE A 88 -5.31 2.51 14.39
C PHE A 88 -4.58 3.83 14.64
N MET A 89 -4.12 4.47 13.56
CA MET A 89 -3.24 5.65 13.59
C MET A 89 -1.85 5.42 14.20
N ALA A 90 -1.37 4.18 14.28
CA ALA A 90 0.01 3.94 14.67
C ALA A 90 0.96 4.62 13.68
N ASP A 91 1.95 5.34 14.23
CA ASP A 91 3.01 5.91 13.41
C ASP A 91 3.90 4.81 12.82
N GLU A 92 4.14 3.75 13.58
CA GLU A 92 4.86 2.57 13.10
C GLU A 92 4.01 1.76 12.13
N ASN A 93 4.55 1.43 10.96
CA ASN A 93 3.91 0.49 10.03
C ASN A 93 4.93 -0.19 9.12
N MET A 94 4.52 -1.34 8.59
CA MET A 94 5.28 -2.09 7.59
C MET A 94 4.41 -2.30 6.36
N TYR A 95 5.01 -2.27 5.19
CA TYR A 95 4.26 -2.49 3.96
C TYR A 95 5.06 -3.27 2.93
N VAL A 96 4.32 -3.86 2.00
CA VAL A 96 4.85 -4.47 0.78
C VAL A 96 4.01 -3.96 -0.39
N SER A 97 4.68 -3.53 -1.46
CA SER A 97 4.06 -3.06 -2.70
C SER A 97 4.69 -3.72 -3.92
N PHE A 98 3.84 -3.99 -4.90
CA PHE A 98 4.17 -4.40 -6.25
C PHE A 98 4.11 -3.15 -7.12
N GLU A 99 5.27 -2.67 -7.54
CA GLU A 99 5.44 -1.38 -8.19
C GLU A 99 5.22 -1.48 -9.70
N ASN A 100 4.58 -0.46 -10.26
CA ASN A 100 4.44 -0.24 -11.70
C ASN A 100 3.80 -1.43 -12.46
N VAL A 101 2.92 -2.20 -11.81
CA VAL A 101 2.36 -3.46 -12.37
C VAL A 101 1.40 -3.23 -13.52
N TYR A 102 0.81 -2.04 -13.63
CA TYR A 102 0.01 -1.62 -14.78
C TYR A 102 0.50 -0.27 -15.33
N MET A 103 0.41 -0.10 -16.66
CA MET A 103 0.74 1.13 -17.36
C MET A 103 -0.38 1.49 -18.36
N GLY A 104 -1.08 2.61 -18.14
CA GLY A 104 -2.21 3.03 -18.99
C GLY A 104 -3.18 4.00 -18.31
N SER A 105 -4.43 4.08 -18.78
CA SER A 105 -5.48 4.90 -18.15
C SER A 105 -6.19 4.20 -16.99
N TYR A 106 -6.95 4.94 -16.16
CA TYR A 106 -7.75 4.36 -15.07
C TYR A 106 -8.81 3.37 -15.56
N GLU A 107 -9.50 3.69 -16.65
CA GLU A 107 -10.56 2.84 -17.19
C GLU A 107 -9.99 1.53 -17.74
N GLU A 108 -8.84 1.60 -18.41
CA GLU A 108 -8.16 0.40 -18.89
C GLU A 108 -7.56 -0.41 -17.74
N GLU A 109 -6.97 0.25 -16.72
CA GLU A 109 -6.44 -0.42 -15.54
C GLU A 109 -7.51 -1.32 -14.90
N SER A 110 -8.71 -0.78 -14.65
CA SER A 110 -9.83 -1.54 -14.10
C SER A 110 -10.04 -2.86 -14.79
N ASN A 111 -10.08 -2.80 -16.12
CA ASN A 111 -10.42 -3.91 -16.99
C ASN A 111 -9.28 -4.93 -17.01
N GLU A 112 -8.05 -4.43 -16.98
CA GLU A 112 -6.80 -5.17 -17.09
C GLU A 112 -6.21 -5.58 -15.73
N PHE A 113 -6.84 -5.23 -14.60
CA PHE A 113 -6.30 -5.45 -13.25
C PHE A 113 -5.77 -6.88 -13.04
N TYR A 114 -6.55 -7.89 -13.44
CA TYR A 114 -6.12 -9.29 -13.29
C TYR A 114 -4.95 -9.66 -14.19
N ASP A 115 -4.89 -9.09 -15.38
CA ASP A 115 -3.87 -9.33 -16.39
C ASP A 115 -2.58 -8.58 -16.05
N ALA A 116 -2.67 -7.42 -15.38
CA ALA A 116 -1.54 -6.72 -14.77
C ALA A 116 -0.80 -7.61 -13.75
N PHE A 117 -1.50 -8.56 -13.14
CA PHE A 117 -0.97 -9.58 -12.22
C PHE A 117 -0.79 -10.97 -12.84
N GLU A 118 -0.73 -11.10 -14.17
CA GLU A 118 -0.38 -12.38 -14.82
C GLU A 118 1.02 -12.82 -14.39
N THR A 119 1.97 -11.89 -14.36
CA THR A 119 3.31 -12.08 -13.78
C THR A 119 3.55 -11.12 -12.63
N ILE A 120 3.48 -11.65 -11.41
CA ILE A 120 3.75 -10.87 -10.19
C ILE A 120 5.26 -10.63 -10.07
N PRO A 121 5.72 -9.38 -9.94
CA PRO A 121 7.15 -9.11 -9.83
C PRO A 121 7.74 -9.68 -8.54
N THR A 122 9.03 -10.03 -8.61
CA THR A 122 9.80 -10.60 -7.48
C THR A 122 11.19 -9.99 -7.34
N ASN A 123 11.55 -9.05 -8.21
CA ASN A 123 12.80 -8.30 -8.15
C ASN A 123 12.62 -7.04 -7.29
N PHE A 124 13.46 -6.86 -6.28
CA PHE A 124 13.55 -5.58 -5.59
C PHE A 124 14.06 -4.51 -6.56
N LEU A 125 13.44 -3.34 -6.53
CA LEU A 125 13.87 -2.19 -7.31
C LEU A 125 14.96 -1.43 -6.56
N THR A 126 15.84 -0.77 -7.32
CA THR A 126 16.59 0.39 -6.80
C THR A 126 15.76 1.65 -6.94
N TYR A 127 16.12 2.70 -6.20
CA TYR A 127 15.44 4.00 -6.27
C TYR A 127 15.28 4.51 -7.70
N ALA A 128 16.35 4.43 -8.52
CA ALA A 128 16.30 4.87 -9.91
C ALA A 128 15.39 4.00 -10.78
N GLN A 129 15.34 2.69 -10.54
CA GLN A 129 14.44 1.79 -11.28
C GLN A 129 12.97 2.08 -10.94
N ASN A 130 12.68 2.45 -9.70
CA ASN A 130 11.34 2.77 -9.23
C ASN A 130 10.89 4.16 -9.72
N ASN A 131 11.70 5.19 -9.48
CA ASN A 131 11.30 6.59 -9.64
C ASN A 131 11.65 7.18 -11.01
N ASP A 132 12.74 6.76 -11.64
CA ASP A 132 13.18 7.35 -12.92
C ASP A 132 12.81 6.50 -14.13
N GLN A 133 12.71 5.18 -13.94
CA GLN A 133 12.51 4.21 -15.03
C GLN A 133 11.15 3.51 -14.97
N HIS A 134 10.44 3.61 -13.85
CA HIS A 134 9.14 2.98 -13.61
C HIS A 134 9.11 1.49 -13.97
N LEU A 135 10.15 0.74 -13.58
CA LEU A 135 10.22 -0.69 -13.83
C LEU A 135 9.29 -1.46 -12.90
N LYS A 136 8.76 -2.58 -13.39
CA LYS A 136 8.02 -3.55 -12.57
C LYS A 136 8.95 -4.17 -11.53
N GLY A 137 8.50 -4.19 -10.27
CA GLY A 137 9.28 -4.77 -9.18
C GLY A 137 8.54 -4.79 -7.87
N VAL A 138 9.27 -5.02 -6.78
CA VAL A 138 8.72 -5.01 -5.42
C VAL A 138 9.45 -3.98 -4.56
N SER A 139 8.69 -3.37 -3.66
CA SER A 139 9.21 -2.55 -2.58
C SER A 139 8.67 -3.05 -1.25
N VAL A 140 9.54 -3.07 -0.25
CA VAL A 140 9.19 -3.30 1.14
C VAL A 140 9.63 -2.06 1.89
N GLY A 141 8.78 -1.56 2.77
CA GLY A 141 9.11 -0.42 3.61
C GLY A 141 8.65 -0.57 5.03
N TYR A 142 9.25 0.25 5.87
CA TYR A 142 8.99 0.32 7.30
C TYR A 142 9.07 1.78 7.73
N LYS A 143 7.98 2.28 8.30
CA LYS A 143 7.96 3.55 9.02
C LYS A 143 8.13 3.20 10.50
N GLN A 144 9.17 3.74 11.12
CA GLN A 144 9.36 3.69 12.56
C GLN A 144 8.55 4.79 13.25
N GLU A 145 8.37 4.68 14.57
CA GLU A 145 7.94 5.82 15.39
C GLU A 145 8.79 7.08 15.09
N GLU A 146 8.20 8.26 15.29
CA GLU A 146 8.85 9.56 15.03
C GLU A 146 9.10 9.89 13.55
N GLY A 147 8.61 9.06 12.62
CA GLY A 147 8.60 9.36 11.19
C GLY A 147 9.90 9.07 10.46
N VAL A 148 10.73 8.17 11.00
CA VAL A 148 11.90 7.63 10.29
C VAL A 148 11.43 6.56 9.31
N TYR A 149 11.84 6.68 8.04
CA TYR A 149 11.42 5.76 6.99
C TYR A 149 12.58 4.91 6.49
N TYR A 150 12.30 3.62 6.26
CA TYR A 150 13.24 2.67 5.69
C TYR A 150 12.62 1.99 4.48
N TYR A 151 13.39 1.86 3.41
CA TYR A 151 12.92 1.32 2.13
C TYR A 151 13.90 0.31 1.55
N SER A 152 13.39 -0.71 0.87
CA SER A 152 14.23 -1.69 0.18
C SER A 152 14.97 -1.11 -1.03
N ASP A 153 14.49 -0.02 -1.61
CA ASP A 153 15.06 0.57 -2.82
C ASP A 153 16.21 1.58 -2.55
N GLY A 154 16.48 1.89 -1.28
CA GLY A 154 17.54 2.81 -0.86
C GLY A 154 18.97 2.26 -0.98
N GLY A 155 19.15 0.99 -1.36
CA GLY A 155 20.49 0.38 -1.44
C GLY A 155 20.54 -1.00 -2.07
N SER A 156 21.69 -1.68 -1.93
CA SER A 156 21.92 -2.99 -2.54
C SER A 156 21.09 -4.09 -1.88
N GLN A 157 20.35 -4.86 -2.68
CA GLN A 157 19.60 -6.03 -2.23
C GLN A 157 20.36 -7.35 -2.50
N ALA A 158 21.70 -7.30 -2.55
CA ALA A 158 22.50 -8.50 -2.72
C ALA A 158 22.27 -9.49 -1.57
N GLY A 159 21.87 -10.72 -1.90
CA GLY A 159 21.53 -11.78 -0.94
C GLY A 159 20.09 -11.74 -0.43
N SER A 160 19.31 -10.73 -0.82
CA SER A 160 17.88 -10.64 -0.52
C SER A 160 17.06 -11.54 -1.44
N THR A 161 15.90 -11.98 -0.97
CA THR A 161 15.00 -12.88 -1.69
C THR A 161 13.57 -12.38 -1.58
N PHE A 162 12.80 -12.52 -2.65
CA PHE A 162 11.35 -12.31 -2.63
C PHE A 162 10.73 -13.40 -3.50
N THR A 163 9.71 -14.09 -2.99
CA THR A 163 9.14 -15.25 -3.65
C THR A 163 7.64 -15.27 -3.45
N ILE A 164 6.90 -15.51 -4.53
CA ILE A 164 5.47 -15.76 -4.49
C ILE A 164 5.25 -17.26 -4.32
N THR A 165 4.51 -17.65 -3.29
CA THR A 165 4.15 -19.05 -3.03
C THR A 165 2.79 -19.40 -3.60
N SER A 166 1.85 -18.46 -3.60
CA SER A 166 0.54 -18.61 -4.24
C SER A 166 -0.06 -17.25 -4.56
N SER A 167 -0.90 -17.22 -5.59
CA SER A 167 -1.82 -16.11 -5.82
C SER A 167 -3.18 -16.61 -6.27
N SER A 168 -4.24 -15.88 -5.91
CA SER A 168 -5.60 -16.19 -6.31
C SER A 168 -6.37 -14.90 -6.61
N GLN A 169 -7.20 -14.94 -7.64
CA GLN A 169 -8.15 -13.88 -7.95
C GLN A 169 -9.46 -14.13 -7.20
N GLY A 170 -10.18 -13.08 -6.87
CA GLY A 170 -11.48 -13.14 -6.21
C GLY A 170 -12.26 -11.87 -6.45
N GLU A 171 -13.52 -11.86 -6.04
CA GLU A 171 -14.35 -10.67 -6.07
C GLU A 171 -15.08 -10.57 -4.73
N GLU A 172 -15.04 -9.39 -4.13
CA GLU A 172 -15.65 -9.13 -2.83
C GLU A 172 -16.57 -7.91 -2.94
N MET A 173 -17.89 -8.17 -2.93
CA MET A 173 -18.94 -7.15 -3.08
C MET A 173 -18.77 -6.28 -4.33
N GLY A 174 -18.40 -6.89 -5.46
CA GLY A 174 -18.18 -6.21 -6.73
C GLY A 174 -16.79 -5.62 -6.90
N VAL A 175 -15.95 -5.61 -5.85
CA VAL A 175 -14.57 -5.16 -5.92
C VAL A 175 -13.68 -6.32 -6.37
N LYS A 176 -12.83 -6.10 -7.38
CA LYS A 176 -11.87 -7.10 -7.84
C LYS A 176 -10.76 -7.25 -6.81
N THR A 177 -10.40 -8.49 -6.47
CA THR A 177 -9.36 -8.76 -5.48
C THR A 177 -8.31 -9.72 -6.02
N LYS A 178 -7.06 -9.48 -5.62
CA LYS A 178 -5.94 -10.43 -5.83
C LYS A 178 -5.29 -10.69 -4.48
N THR A 179 -5.40 -11.93 -4.01
CA THR A 179 -4.65 -12.39 -2.83
C THR A 179 -3.30 -12.91 -3.27
N ILE A 180 -2.24 -12.40 -2.64
CA ILE A 180 -0.85 -12.77 -2.95
C ILE A 180 -0.17 -13.20 -1.65
N VAL A 181 0.40 -14.40 -1.67
CA VAL A 181 1.13 -14.99 -0.54
C VAL A 181 2.56 -15.24 -0.96
N GLY A 182 3.50 -14.95 -0.06
CA GLY A 182 4.91 -15.11 -0.35
C GLY A 182 5.82 -15.07 0.86
N THR A 183 7.10 -15.13 0.57
CA THR A 183 8.20 -15.05 1.54
C THR A 183 9.25 -14.06 1.08
N PHE A 184 9.93 -13.42 2.02
CA PHE A 184 10.96 -12.45 1.70
C PHE A 184 12.07 -12.38 2.76
N SER A 185 13.23 -11.91 2.34
CA SER A 185 14.30 -11.44 3.20
C SER A 185 14.98 -10.29 2.48
N CYS A 186 15.13 -9.15 3.15
CA CYS A 186 15.61 -7.93 2.53
C CYS A 186 16.34 -7.04 3.52
N LYS A 187 17.01 -6.04 2.99
CA LYS A 187 17.52 -4.90 3.76
C LYS A 187 16.60 -3.71 3.55
N LEU A 188 16.30 -2.98 4.61
CA LEU A 188 15.61 -1.69 4.53
C LEU A 188 16.60 -0.60 4.92
N TYR A 189 16.78 0.36 4.04
CA TYR A 189 17.75 1.45 4.18
C TYR A 189 17.03 2.70 4.66
N ASN A 190 17.57 3.34 5.69
CA ASN A 190 17.04 4.60 6.18
C ASN A 190 17.09 5.67 5.06
N GLN A 191 16.00 6.39 4.88
CA GLN A 191 15.86 7.41 3.84
C GLN A 191 16.87 8.56 4.00
N ASP A 192 17.22 8.92 5.23
CA ASP A 192 18.11 10.04 5.54
C ASP A 192 19.59 9.61 5.68
N ASP A 193 19.85 8.34 6.01
CA ASP A 193 21.19 7.76 6.14
C ASP A 193 21.24 6.30 5.66
N ALA A 194 21.62 6.07 4.40
CA ALA A 194 21.69 4.72 3.83
C ALA A 194 22.73 3.78 4.49
N THR A 195 23.53 4.24 5.45
CA THR A 195 24.39 3.37 6.26
C THR A 195 23.65 2.75 7.45
N ASP A 196 22.52 3.33 7.84
CA ASP A 196 21.58 2.79 8.81
C ASP A 196 20.60 1.83 8.11
N VAL A 197 20.68 0.55 8.52
CA VAL A 197 20.07 -0.57 7.79
C VAL A 197 19.39 -1.52 8.76
N ILE A 198 18.11 -1.79 8.48
CA ILE A 198 17.34 -2.83 9.14
C ILE A 198 17.37 -4.10 8.29
N ASN A 199 17.62 -5.25 8.92
CA ASN A 199 17.56 -6.55 8.24
C ASN A 199 16.23 -7.24 8.53
N ILE A 200 15.50 -7.59 7.48
CA ILE A 200 14.34 -8.47 7.57
C ILE A 200 14.74 -9.87 7.14
N SER A 201 14.54 -10.85 8.03
CA SER A 201 14.81 -12.26 7.77
C SER A 201 13.59 -13.12 8.07
N ASN A 202 13.49 -14.26 7.38
CA ASN A 202 12.36 -15.20 7.49
C ASN A 202 10.99 -14.52 7.33
N GLY A 203 10.92 -13.51 6.46
CA GLY A 203 9.71 -12.77 6.18
C GLY A 203 8.68 -13.64 5.46
N SER A 204 7.41 -13.49 5.85
CA SER A 204 6.27 -14.05 5.14
C SER A 204 5.15 -13.03 5.08
N PHE A 205 4.40 -13.02 3.99
CA PHE A 205 3.29 -12.10 3.80
C PHE A 205 2.10 -12.77 3.13
N LYS A 206 0.92 -12.24 3.43
CA LYS A 206 -0.32 -12.39 2.68
C LYS A 206 -0.94 -11.01 2.57
N VAL A 207 -1.09 -10.52 1.34
CA VAL A 207 -1.80 -9.27 1.05
C VAL A 207 -2.99 -9.55 0.15
N VAL A 208 -4.04 -8.77 0.34
CA VAL A 208 -5.22 -8.75 -0.52
C VAL A 208 -5.28 -7.38 -1.15
N VAL A 209 -4.83 -7.28 -2.39
CA VAL A 209 -4.91 -6.03 -3.15
C VAL A 209 -6.26 -5.96 -3.84
N THR A 210 -6.78 -4.74 -3.96
CA THR A 210 -8.13 -4.45 -4.42
C THR A 210 -8.06 -3.43 -5.53
N GLU A 211 -8.92 -3.59 -6.53
CA GLU A 211 -9.20 -2.55 -7.52
C GLU A 211 -10.71 -2.27 -7.50
N ASP A 212 -11.05 -1.02 -7.19
CA ASP A 212 -12.43 -0.56 -6.99
C ASP A 212 -12.80 0.39 -8.14
N HIS A 213 -13.83 0.02 -8.89
CA HIS A 213 -14.52 0.90 -9.84
C HIS A 213 -16.01 0.89 -9.57
#